data_AF-V6SFP9-F1
#
_entry.id   AF-V6SFP9-F1
#
_cell.length_a   1.000
_cell.length_b   1.000
_cell.length_c   1.000
_cell.angle_alpha   90.00
_cell.angle_beta   90.00
_cell.angle_gamma   90.00
#
_symmetry.space_group_name_H-M   'P 1'
#
loop_
_entity.id
_entity.type
_entity.pdbx_description
1 polymer ?
#
loop_
_entity_poly.entity_id
_entity_poly.type
_entity_poly.pdbx_seq_one_letter_code
_entity_poly.pdbx_strand_id
1 'polypeptide(L)'
;MERFRNKIPNFIKPRDVISHFEKTKPLMKTINILALSILIASCSKLPENSMITAKYIVFNHDISSKTIGNFDNVKELTNSDEITHPFVVDKKFHDLEYAFILNSNGTLEKITEYKYGQNELYQKYQIELDTIDRENIGVGFIIKLDEKLNQIIDCQDTLKILDVYPEEKLIRVDKPENKGRVVFYQYK
;
A
#
# COMPACT_ATOMS: atom_id res chain seq x y z
N MET A 1 -29.81 20.30 -52.35
CA MET A 1 -28.94 21.29 -53.04
C MET A 1 -28.25 22.09 -51.93
N GLU A 2 -26.95 22.29 -51.83
CA GLU A 2 -25.79 21.96 -52.64
C GLU A 2 -24.58 21.85 -51.70
N ARG A 3 -23.61 21.05 -52.14
CA ARG A 3 -22.35 20.75 -51.46
C ARG A 3 -21.36 21.88 -51.74
N PHE A 4 -20.66 22.39 -50.73
CA PHE A 4 -19.41 23.10 -50.98
C PHE A 4 -18.25 22.09 -51.06
N ARG A 5 -17.76 21.94 -52.29
CA ARG A 5 -16.56 21.22 -52.69
C ARG A 5 -15.36 22.18 -52.75
N ASN A 6 -14.20 21.62 -52.39
CA ASN A 6 -12.89 21.77 -53.01
C ASN A 6 -12.21 23.16 -53.04
N LYS A 7 -10.95 23.22 -52.60
CA LYS A 7 -9.79 22.95 -53.49
C LYS A 7 -8.46 23.01 -52.72
N ILE A 8 -7.66 21.96 -52.90
CA ILE A 8 -6.19 21.97 -52.82
C ILE A 8 -5.67 22.42 -54.20
N PRO A 9 -4.54 23.15 -54.28
CA PRO A 9 -3.34 22.60 -54.94
C PRO A 9 -2.05 22.91 -54.13
N ASN A 10 -1.17 21.97 -53.81
CA ASN A 10 -0.18 21.24 -54.63
C ASN A 10 1.03 22.08 -55.13
N PHE A 11 2.21 21.57 -54.74
CA PHE A 11 3.56 21.65 -55.35
C PHE A 11 4.27 23.00 -55.46
N ILE A 12 5.50 23.08 -54.90
CA ILE A 12 6.78 23.23 -55.65
C ILE A 12 7.96 22.65 -54.81
N LYS A 13 8.72 21.71 -55.40
CA LYS A 13 10.18 21.48 -55.21
C LYS A 13 10.85 21.97 -56.51
N PRO A 14 12.11 22.47 -56.59
CA PRO A 14 13.29 21.62 -56.36
C PRO A 14 14.67 22.29 -56.04
N ARG A 15 15.65 21.41 -55.78
CA ARG A 15 17.11 21.46 -56.07
C ARG A 15 18.09 22.23 -55.18
N ASP A 16 18.93 21.44 -54.52
CA ASP A 16 20.40 21.41 -54.57
C ASP A 16 21.17 22.71 -54.82
N VAL A 17 21.91 23.17 -53.81
CA VAL A 17 23.18 23.88 -53.96
C VAL A 17 24.16 23.34 -52.91
N ILE A 18 25.30 22.83 -53.39
CA ILE A 18 26.48 22.47 -52.59
C ILE A 18 27.45 23.66 -52.62
N SER A 19 27.92 24.12 -51.46
CA SER A 19 29.27 24.70 -51.25
C SER A 19 29.54 24.81 -49.74
N HIS A 20 30.32 23.92 -49.14
CA HIS A 20 31.76 24.01 -48.87
C HIS A 20 32.18 25.09 -47.84
N PHE A 21 32.92 24.62 -46.81
CA PHE A 21 33.66 25.32 -45.73
C PHE A 21 32.77 25.89 -44.60
N GLU A 22 33.01 25.66 -43.30
CA GLU A 22 34.25 25.48 -42.55
C GLU A 22 34.11 24.49 -41.37
N LYS A 23 35.27 23.93 -40.99
CA LYS A 23 35.49 23.13 -39.77
C LYS A 23 35.39 24.00 -38.52
N THR A 24 34.57 23.57 -37.55
CA THR A 24 34.84 23.83 -36.13
C THR A 24 34.69 22.53 -35.32
N LYS A 25 35.73 22.23 -34.54
CA LYS A 25 35.94 21.05 -33.69
C LYS A 25 34.87 20.90 -32.57
N PRO A 26 34.73 19.70 -31.97
CA PRO A 26 33.61 19.36 -31.12
C PRO A 26 33.83 19.90 -29.70
N LEU A 27 32.85 20.61 -29.16
CA LEU A 27 32.80 20.89 -27.73
C LEU A 27 32.03 19.74 -27.07
N MET A 28 32.78 18.86 -26.40
CA MET A 28 32.26 17.86 -25.48
C MET A 28 31.21 18.49 -24.57
N LYS A 29 29.95 18.08 -24.70
CA LYS A 29 29.03 18.06 -23.58
C LYS A 29 28.82 16.60 -23.23
N THR A 30 29.68 16.12 -22.35
CA THR A 30 29.44 14.95 -21.51
C THR A 30 28.13 15.21 -20.79
N ILE A 31 27.02 14.68 -21.33
CA ILE A 31 25.77 14.65 -20.60
C ILE A 31 26.03 13.63 -19.48
N ASN A 32 26.20 14.14 -18.27
CA ASN A 32 26.09 13.37 -17.04
C ASN A 32 24.71 12.72 -17.04
N ILE A 33 24.63 11.48 -17.52
CA ILE A 33 23.53 10.56 -17.21
C ILE A 33 23.75 10.14 -15.76
N LEU A 34 23.39 11.03 -14.83
CA LEU A 34 23.46 10.79 -13.40
C LEU A 34 22.10 11.12 -12.80
N ALA A 35 21.13 10.22 -13.01
CA ALA A 35 19.95 10.01 -12.16
C ALA A 35 19.01 9.00 -12.86
N LEU A 36 19.43 7.74 -12.96
CA LEU A 36 18.47 6.64 -13.21
C LEU A 36 18.83 5.42 -12.36
N SER A 37 18.86 5.66 -11.07
CA SER A 37 18.89 4.68 -9.99
C SER A 37 18.21 5.43 -8.84
N ILE A 38 16.93 5.26 -8.55
CA ILE A 38 16.39 4.11 -7.83
C ILE A 38 14.89 4.05 -8.16
N LEU A 39 14.47 3.08 -8.96
CA LEU A 39 13.14 2.49 -8.81
C LEU A 39 13.31 0.98 -8.71
N ILE A 40 14.26 0.56 -7.89
CA ILE A 40 14.15 -0.77 -7.30
C ILE A 40 12.95 -0.61 -6.37
N ALA A 41 11.78 -1.09 -6.81
CA ALA A 41 10.73 -1.43 -5.88
C ALA A 41 11.38 -2.42 -4.91
N SER A 42 11.86 -1.91 -3.79
CA SER A 42 12.34 -2.73 -2.69
C SER A 42 11.11 -3.43 -2.16
N CYS A 43 10.74 -4.53 -2.82
CA CYS A 43 9.93 -5.57 -2.23
C CYS A 43 10.80 -6.13 -1.11
N SER A 44 10.79 -5.45 0.03
CA SER A 44 11.51 -5.86 1.22
C SER A 44 11.07 -7.28 1.55
N LYS A 45 12.03 -8.20 1.59
CA LYS A 45 11.74 -9.59 1.94
C LYS A 45 11.66 -9.71 3.46
N LEU A 46 10.80 -10.62 3.93
CA LEU A 46 10.78 -10.99 5.33
C LEU A 46 12.07 -11.74 5.70
N PRO A 47 12.59 -11.53 6.93
CA PRO A 47 13.65 -12.38 7.46
C PRO A 47 13.26 -13.86 7.49
N GLU A 48 14.24 -14.73 7.29
CA GLU A 48 14.05 -16.16 7.48
C GLU A 48 13.70 -16.45 8.95
N ASN A 49 12.72 -17.31 9.18
CA ASN A 49 12.19 -17.68 10.51
C ASN A 49 11.41 -16.57 11.25
N SER A 50 10.93 -15.54 10.54
CA SER A 50 10.07 -14.53 11.18
C SER A 50 8.80 -15.14 11.78
N MET A 51 8.52 -14.75 13.02
CA MET A 51 7.27 -15.08 13.68
C MET A 51 6.23 -14.02 13.36
N ILE A 52 5.06 -14.43 12.87
CA ILE A 52 4.00 -13.52 12.41
C ILE A 52 2.83 -13.55 13.39
N THR A 53 2.29 -12.38 13.69
CA THR A 53 1.11 -12.22 14.57
C THR A 53 0.13 -11.22 13.97
N ALA A 54 -1.17 -11.50 14.03
CA ALA A 54 -2.19 -10.51 13.67
C ALA A 54 -2.07 -9.27 14.56
N LYS A 55 -2.23 -8.07 13.98
CA LYS A 55 -1.92 -6.84 14.71
C LYS A 55 -2.99 -5.75 14.62
N TYR A 56 -3.36 -5.32 13.42
CA TYR A 56 -4.35 -4.25 13.24
C TYR A 56 -5.32 -4.56 12.11
N ILE A 57 -6.55 -4.11 12.27
CA ILE A 57 -7.47 -3.82 11.16
C ILE A 57 -7.72 -2.33 11.20
N VAL A 58 -7.45 -1.66 10.09
CA VAL A 58 -7.60 -0.21 9.94
C VAL A 58 -8.41 0.11 8.70
N PHE A 59 -8.97 1.30 8.64
CA PHE A 59 -9.55 1.78 7.38
C PHE A 59 -8.44 2.11 6.37
N ASN A 60 -8.75 1.94 5.09
CA ASN A 60 -7.83 2.34 4.02
C ASN A 60 -7.65 3.87 4.01
N HIS A 61 -6.68 4.35 3.23
CA HIS A 61 -6.36 5.77 3.15
C HIS A 61 -7.55 6.66 2.74
N ASP A 62 -8.35 6.22 1.77
CA ASP A 62 -9.45 7.00 1.21
C ASP A 62 -10.57 7.24 2.21
N ILE A 63 -10.73 6.33 3.18
CA ILE A 63 -11.67 6.45 4.30
C ILE A 63 -11.01 7.19 5.45
N SER A 64 -9.80 6.78 5.85
CA SER A 64 -9.06 7.35 6.99
C SER A 64 -8.84 8.85 6.85
N SER A 65 -8.48 9.32 5.66
CA SER A 65 -8.30 10.75 5.36
C SER A 65 -9.56 11.60 5.54
N LYS A 66 -10.74 10.98 5.70
CA LYS A 66 -12.02 11.65 5.90
C LYS A 66 -12.60 11.44 7.30
N THR A 67 -12.09 10.46 8.06
CA THR A 67 -12.61 10.08 9.39
C THR A 67 -11.72 10.54 10.52
N ILE A 68 -10.43 10.77 10.25
CA ILE A 68 -9.50 11.38 11.20
C ILE A 68 -9.92 12.84 11.43
N GLY A 69 -10.38 13.13 12.65
CA GLY A 69 -10.83 14.47 13.03
C GLY A 69 -9.70 15.47 13.32
N ASN A 70 -8.50 14.98 13.66
CA ASN A 70 -7.34 15.82 13.94
C ASN A 70 -6.06 15.18 13.39
N PHE A 71 -5.53 15.76 12.31
CA PHE A 71 -4.29 15.31 11.66
C PHE A 71 -3.03 15.63 12.46
N ASP A 72 -3.06 16.62 13.36
CA ASP A 72 -1.89 17.01 14.17
C ASP A 72 -1.46 15.89 15.14
N ASN A 73 -2.38 15.00 15.47
CA ASN A 73 -2.13 13.84 16.34
C ASN A 73 -1.65 12.60 15.57
N VAL A 74 -1.62 12.67 14.24
CA VAL A 74 -1.22 11.55 13.41
C VAL A 74 0.28 11.59 13.21
N LYS A 75 0.95 10.51 13.60
CA LYS A 75 2.40 10.38 13.46
C LYS A 75 2.76 9.25 12.52
N GLU A 76 3.92 9.38 11.88
CA GLU A 76 4.55 8.26 11.21
C GLU A 76 4.76 7.14 12.23
N LEU A 77 4.36 5.94 11.82
CA LEU A 77 4.59 4.78 12.63
C LEU A 77 6.07 4.40 12.51
N THR A 78 6.78 4.38 13.63
CA THR A 78 8.20 3.97 13.66
C THR A 78 8.39 2.61 14.33
N ASN A 79 7.34 2.09 14.97
CA ASN A 79 7.30 0.78 15.61
C ASN A 79 5.83 0.38 15.83
N SER A 80 5.47 -0.86 15.51
CA SER A 80 4.15 -1.44 15.74
C SER A 80 3.89 -1.88 17.19
N ASP A 81 4.44 -1.23 18.21
CA ASP A 81 4.01 -1.50 19.60
C ASP A 81 2.57 -0.98 19.81
N GLU A 82 2.00 -1.07 21.03
CA GLU A 82 0.56 -0.77 21.24
C GLU A 82 0.18 0.64 20.72
N ILE A 83 -0.46 0.68 19.54
CA ILE A 83 -0.92 1.92 18.90
C ILE A 83 -2.34 2.18 19.38
N THR A 84 -2.59 3.42 19.80
CA THR A 84 -3.91 3.86 20.30
C THR A 84 -4.53 5.01 19.50
N HIS A 85 -3.85 5.48 18.45
CA HIS A 85 -4.23 6.65 17.67
C HIS A 85 -3.96 6.43 16.18
N PRO A 86 -4.66 7.12 15.26
CA PRO A 86 -4.40 7.01 13.83
C PRO A 86 -2.93 7.29 13.50
N PHE A 87 -2.41 6.63 12.46
CA PHE A 87 -1.00 6.67 12.11
C PHE A 87 -0.77 6.78 10.60
N VAL A 88 0.47 7.05 10.21
CA VAL A 88 0.93 7.04 8.81
C VAL A 88 1.94 5.92 8.60
N VAL A 89 1.75 5.14 7.54
CA VAL A 89 2.75 4.22 6.99
C VAL A 89 2.77 4.40 5.47
N ASP A 90 3.94 4.48 4.85
CA ASP A 90 4.08 4.71 3.40
C ASP A 90 3.23 5.89 2.90
N LYS A 91 3.29 7.01 3.63
CA LYS A 91 2.55 8.25 3.34
C LYS A 91 1.02 8.09 3.29
N LYS A 92 0.48 6.98 3.79
CA LYS A 92 -0.96 6.70 3.86
C LYS A 92 -1.43 6.77 5.30
N PHE A 93 -2.46 7.58 5.51
CA PHE A 93 -3.22 7.64 6.75
C PHE A 93 -4.02 6.35 7.01
N HIS A 94 -4.01 5.92 8.26
CA HIS A 94 -4.74 4.76 8.75
C HIS A 94 -5.44 5.10 10.07
N ASP A 95 -6.78 5.06 10.06
CA ASP A 95 -7.65 5.20 11.23
C ASP A 95 -8.00 3.80 11.76
N LEU A 96 -7.86 3.59 13.08
CA LEU A 96 -7.98 2.25 13.66
C LEU A 96 -9.43 1.79 13.74
N GLU A 97 -9.66 0.53 13.34
CA GLU A 97 -10.91 -0.18 13.63
C GLU A 97 -10.69 -1.11 14.82
N TYR A 98 -9.66 -1.96 14.75
CA TYR A 98 -9.26 -2.91 15.78
C TYR A 98 -7.75 -2.98 15.97
N ALA A 99 -7.34 -3.27 17.21
CA ALA A 99 -5.98 -3.71 17.55
C ALA A 99 -6.01 -5.02 18.34
N PHE A 100 -5.09 -5.93 18.03
CA PHE A 100 -4.97 -7.25 18.65
C PHE A 100 -3.67 -7.36 19.47
N ILE A 101 -3.75 -7.98 20.63
CA ILE A 101 -2.60 -8.41 21.42
C ILE A 101 -2.68 -9.93 21.55
N LEU A 102 -1.66 -10.62 21.04
CA LEU A 102 -1.52 -12.07 21.14
C LEU A 102 -0.45 -12.43 22.17
N ASN A 103 -0.66 -13.49 22.93
CA ASN A 103 0.35 -14.03 23.83
C ASN A 103 1.45 -14.78 23.06
N SER A 104 2.44 -15.31 23.78
CA SER A 104 3.58 -16.04 23.17
C SER A 104 3.21 -17.27 22.36
N ASN A 105 2.01 -17.82 22.57
CA ASN A 105 1.51 -19.00 21.86
C ASN A 105 0.63 -18.61 20.66
N GLY A 106 0.52 -17.31 20.33
CA GLY A 106 -0.34 -16.81 19.27
C GLY A 106 -1.84 -16.79 19.63
N THR A 107 -2.20 -17.06 20.89
CA THR A 107 -3.58 -16.95 21.35
C THR A 107 -3.92 -15.50 21.65
N LEU A 108 -5.14 -15.08 21.32
CA LEU A 108 -5.60 -13.73 21.63
C LEU A 108 -5.62 -13.49 23.15
N GLU A 109 -4.95 -12.43 23.57
CA GLU A 109 -4.91 -11.95 24.95
C GLU A 109 -5.85 -10.75 25.13
N LYS A 110 -5.88 -9.82 24.17
CA LYS A 110 -6.72 -8.62 24.21
C LYS A 110 -7.11 -8.15 22.81
N ILE A 111 -8.35 -7.67 22.67
CA ILE A 111 -8.83 -6.91 21.50
C ILE A 111 -9.26 -5.51 21.96
N THR A 112 -8.84 -4.48 21.23
CA THR A 112 -9.29 -3.10 21.43
C THR A 112 -10.09 -2.66 20.21
N GLU A 113 -11.34 -2.24 20.44
CA GLU A 113 -12.26 -1.74 19.41
C GLU A 113 -12.29 -0.21 19.45
N TYR A 114 -11.95 0.47 18.35
CA TYR A 114 -11.89 1.95 18.32
C TYR A 114 -13.11 2.58 17.66
N LYS A 115 -13.58 1.96 16.58
CA LYS A 115 -14.64 2.50 15.71
C LYS A 115 -15.74 1.48 15.40
N TYR A 116 -15.59 0.25 15.89
CA TYR A 116 -16.58 -0.78 15.71
C TYR A 116 -17.95 -0.34 16.25
N GLY A 117 -19.00 -0.49 15.46
CA GLY A 117 -20.36 -0.08 15.82
C GLY A 117 -20.76 1.35 15.44
N GLN A 118 -19.88 2.14 14.81
CA GLN A 118 -20.27 3.42 14.22
C GLN A 118 -21.03 3.21 12.89
N ASN A 119 -22.28 2.74 12.96
CA ASN A 119 -23.08 2.31 11.81
C ASN A 119 -23.08 3.28 10.62
N GLU A 120 -23.08 4.59 10.89
CA GLU A 120 -23.03 5.61 9.83
C GLU A 120 -21.77 5.52 8.97
N LEU A 121 -20.62 5.18 9.54
CA LEU A 121 -19.35 5.05 8.82
C LEU A 121 -19.39 3.85 7.87
N TYR A 122 -19.86 2.70 8.36
CA TYR A 122 -19.97 1.47 7.57
C TYR A 122 -20.95 1.64 6.40
N GLN A 123 -22.12 2.24 6.65
CA GLN A 123 -23.09 2.54 5.59
C GLN A 123 -22.54 3.55 4.58
N LYS A 124 -21.94 4.65 5.05
CA LYS A 124 -21.40 5.72 4.20
C LYS A 124 -20.34 5.22 3.24
N TYR A 125 -19.48 4.32 3.69
CA TYR A 125 -18.36 3.79 2.89
C TYR A 125 -18.61 2.39 2.32
N GLN A 126 -19.83 1.85 2.45
CA GLN A 126 -20.23 0.53 1.96
C GLN A 126 -19.32 -0.59 2.48
N ILE A 127 -18.94 -0.50 3.76
CA ILE A 127 -18.13 -1.50 4.45
C ILE A 127 -19.09 -2.49 5.09
N GLU A 128 -18.91 -3.78 4.81
CA GLU A 128 -19.67 -4.84 5.47
C GLU A 128 -19.19 -4.99 6.91
N LEU A 129 -20.11 -5.03 7.86
CA LEU A 129 -19.77 -5.23 9.26
C LEU A 129 -19.48 -6.71 9.48
N ASP A 130 -18.25 -7.04 9.88
CA ASP A 130 -17.92 -8.43 10.21
C ASP A 130 -18.67 -8.82 11.48
N THR A 131 -19.42 -9.93 11.44
CA THR A 131 -19.84 -10.61 12.66
C THR A 131 -18.61 -11.28 13.27
N ILE A 132 -17.92 -10.54 14.13
CA ILE A 132 -16.84 -11.11 14.94
C ILE A 132 -17.44 -12.16 15.88
N ASP A 133 -17.02 -13.41 15.73
CA ASP A 133 -17.30 -14.48 16.69
C ASP A 133 -16.45 -14.27 17.94
N ARG A 134 -16.99 -13.46 18.85
CA ARG A 134 -16.33 -13.01 20.08
C ARG A 134 -15.97 -14.13 21.05
N GLU A 135 -16.65 -15.27 20.97
CA GLU A 135 -16.42 -16.40 21.88
C GLU A 135 -15.22 -17.25 21.44
N ASN A 136 -14.96 -17.30 20.12
CA ASN A 136 -13.89 -18.11 19.53
C ASN A 136 -12.70 -17.29 19.03
N ILE A 137 -12.73 -15.96 19.20
CA ILE A 137 -11.66 -15.05 18.77
C ILE A 137 -10.39 -15.33 19.60
N GLY A 138 -9.49 -16.15 19.06
CA GLY A 138 -8.20 -16.47 19.65
C GLY A 138 -7.88 -17.96 19.75
N VAL A 139 -8.87 -18.84 19.59
CA VAL A 139 -8.66 -20.29 19.74
C VAL A 139 -8.12 -20.86 18.42
N GLY A 140 -6.83 -21.22 18.40
CA GLY A 140 -6.24 -21.98 17.29
C GLY A 140 -5.71 -21.15 16.10
N PHE A 141 -5.42 -19.86 16.29
CA PHE A 141 -4.73 -19.04 15.28
C PHE A 141 -3.31 -19.56 15.04
N ILE A 142 -3.16 -20.45 14.06
CA ILE A 142 -1.85 -20.87 13.58
C ILE A 142 -1.53 -19.97 12.39
N ILE A 143 -0.88 -18.84 12.68
CA ILE A 143 -0.37 -17.93 11.67
C ILE A 143 1.02 -18.43 11.26
N LYS A 144 1.18 -18.84 10.01
CA LYS A 144 2.46 -19.32 9.46
C LYS A 144 2.79 -18.59 8.17
N LEU A 145 4.08 -18.42 7.88
CA LEU A 145 4.52 -18.06 6.55
C LEU A 145 4.58 -19.31 5.68
N ASP A 146 4.31 -19.15 4.38
CA ASP A 146 4.58 -20.19 3.40
C ASP A 146 6.10 -20.33 3.16
N GLU A 147 6.52 -21.41 2.48
CA GLU A 147 7.94 -21.68 2.22
C GLU A 147 8.63 -20.55 1.44
N LYS A 148 7.89 -19.77 0.65
CA LYS A 148 8.41 -18.66 -0.16
C LYS A 148 8.38 -17.32 0.57
N LEU A 149 7.90 -17.28 1.81
CA LEU A 149 7.77 -16.09 2.65
C LEU A 149 7.00 -14.94 1.99
N ASN A 150 6.02 -15.26 1.15
CA ASN A 150 5.21 -14.29 0.41
C ASN A 150 3.71 -14.45 0.67
N GLN A 151 3.32 -15.43 1.49
CA GLN A 151 1.95 -15.66 1.93
C GLN A 151 1.91 -15.86 3.45
N ILE A 152 0.81 -15.42 4.05
CA ILE A 152 0.45 -15.72 5.44
C ILE A 152 -0.69 -16.74 5.40
N ILE A 153 -0.47 -17.89 6.01
CA ILE A 153 -1.49 -18.92 6.25
C ILE A 153 -2.12 -18.59 7.60
N ASP A 154 -3.38 -18.18 7.57
CA ASP A 154 -4.18 -17.87 8.75
C ASP A 154 -5.37 -18.84 8.80
N CYS A 155 -5.26 -19.87 9.64
CA CYS A 155 -6.20 -20.99 9.68
C CYS A 155 -6.36 -21.69 8.31
N GLN A 156 -7.47 -21.45 7.60
CA GLN A 156 -7.74 -22.02 6.27
C GLN A 156 -7.50 -21.02 5.13
N ASP A 157 -7.24 -19.75 5.47
CA ASP A 157 -7.03 -18.69 4.50
C ASP A 157 -5.55 -18.57 4.16
N THR A 158 -5.29 -18.31 2.88
CA THR A 158 -3.94 -17.98 2.38
C THR A 158 -3.96 -16.54 1.90
N LEU A 159 -3.32 -15.67 2.66
CA LEU A 159 -3.30 -14.23 2.44
C LEU A 159 -2.02 -13.84 1.71
N LYS A 160 -2.17 -13.13 0.59
CA LYS A 160 -1.03 -12.65 -0.18
C LYS A 160 -0.39 -11.45 0.51
N ILE A 161 0.93 -11.46 0.68
CA ILE A 161 1.66 -10.29 1.14
C ILE A 161 1.70 -9.24 0.02
N LEU A 162 1.24 -8.03 0.33
CA LEU A 162 1.30 -6.87 -0.56
C LEU A 162 2.57 -6.06 -0.32
N ASP A 163 2.84 -5.73 0.95
CA ASP A 163 3.98 -4.91 1.34
C ASP A 163 4.55 -5.37 2.68
N VAL A 164 5.86 -5.18 2.84
CA VAL A 164 6.59 -5.41 4.08
C VAL A 164 7.23 -4.08 4.48
N TYR A 165 6.97 -3.66 5.71
CA TYR A 165 7.39 -2.41 6.32
C TYR A 165 8.47 -2.69 7.38
N PRO A 166 9.77 -2.63 7.02
CA PRO A 166 10.79 -3.23 7.86
C PRO A 166 11.17 -2.47 9.12
N GLU A 167 10.96 -1.16 9.08
CA GLU A 167 11.19 -0.26 10.20
C GLU A 167 10.09 -0.46 11.26
N GLU A 168 8.84 -0.49 10.79
CA GLU A 168 7.64 -0.61 11.61
C GLU A 168 7.36 -2.04 12.06
N LYS A 169 8.03 -3.03 11.45
CA LYS A 169 7.79 -4.47 11.64
C LYS A 169 6.38 -4.91 11.27
N LEU A 170 5.82 -4.32 10.21
CA LEU A 170 4.49 -4.62 9.71
C LEU A 170 4.50 -5.30 8.34
N ILE A 171 3.45 -6.07 8.09
CA ILE A 171 3.13 -6.70 6.81
C ILE A 171 1.71 -6.30 6.46
N ARG A 172 1.51 -5.75 5.27
CA ARG A 172 0.19 -5.54 4.69
C ARG A 172 -0.16 -6.71 3.80
N VAL A 173 -1.37 -7.25 3.97
CA VAL A 173 -1.88 -8.37 3.18
C VAL A 173 -3.06 -7.99 2.32
N ASP A 174 -3.30 -8.80 1.29
CA ASP A 174 -4.51 -8.77 0.48
C ASP A 174 -5.59 -9.63 1.12
N LYS A 175 -6.74 -9.03 1.40
CA LYS A 175 -7.94 -9.71 1.88
C LYS A 175 -9.13 -9.17 1.09
N PRO A 176 -9.46 -9.77 -0.07
CA PRO A 176 -10.38 -9.18 -1.06
C PRO A 176 -11.80 -8.89 -0.54
N GLU A 177 -12.27 -9.66 0.43
CA GLU A 177 -13.55 -9.48 1.12
C GLU A 177 -13.57 -8.21 2.00
N ASN A 178 -12.41 -7.71 2.42
CA ASN A 178 -12.27 -6.57 3.32
C ASN A 178 -12.29 -5.22 2.57
N LYS A 179 -13.37 -4.93 1.85
CA LYS A 179 -13.56 -3.65 1.16
C LYS A 179 -13.50 -2.48 2.14
N GLY A 180 -12.62 -1.52 1.86
CA GLY A 180 -12.43 -0.33 2.69
C GLY A 180 -11.51 -0.51 3.90
N ARG A 181 -11.06 -1.74 4.17
CA ARG A 181 -10.15 -2.05 5.27
C ARG A 181 -8.76 -2.44 4.77
N VAL A 182 -7.79 -2.36 5.67
CA VAL A 182 -6.43 -2.85 5.51
C VAL A 182 -6.10 -3.69 6.75
N VAL A 183 -5.54 -4.88 6.52
CA VAL A 183 -5.11 -5.78 7.58
C VAL A 183 -3.60 -5.75 7.69
N PHE A 184 -3.11 -5.55 8.90
CA PHE A 184 -1.70 -5.57 9.22
C PHE A 184 -1.37 -6.72 10.16
N TYR A 185 -0.30 -7.45 9.82
CA TYR A 185 0.37 -8.39 10.70
C TYR A 185 1.69 -7.79 11.17
N GLN A 186 2.11 -8.12 12.39
CA GLN A 186 3.43 -7.79 12.93
C GLN A 186 4.38 -8.98 12.74
N TYR A 187 5.66 -8.71 12.53
CA TYR A 187 6.70 -9.73 12.50
C TYR A 187 7.85 -9.44 13.48
N LYS A 188 8.49 -10.51 13.98
CA LYS A 188 9.70 -10.44 14.81
C LYS A 188 10.85 -11.17 14.15
#